data_AF-A0A9W3GTS9-F1
#
_entry.id   AF-A0A9W3GTS9-F1
#
_cell.length_a   1.000
_cell.length_b   1.000
_cell.length_c   1.000
_cell.angle_alpha   90.00
_cell.angle_beta   90.00
_cell.angle_gamma   90.00
#
_symmetry.space_group_name_H-M   'P 1'
#
loop_
_entity.id
_entity.type
_entity.pdbx_description
1 polymer ?
#
loop_
_entity_poly.entity_id
_entity_poly.type
_entity_poly.pdbx_seq_one_letter_code
_entity_poly.pdbx_strand_id
1 'polypeptide(L)'
;MAEVQELCKQLHSKIDAAEEEKYVLEVKLQKSTKELEDMNQKLFDLRGKFKRPPLRRVRMSADAMLKALLGSKHKVCMDLRANLKQVKKEDTEKERDLRDVGDWRKNIEEKSGMEGRKKMFESES
;
A
#
# COMPACT_ATOMS: atom_id res chain seq x y z
N MET A 1 -68.67 39.03 5.84
CA MET A 1 -68.56 37.95 4.82
C MET A 1 -67.43 38.21 3.82
N ALA A 2 -67.35 39.39 3.21
CA ALA A 2 -66.29 39.73 2.25
C ALA A 2 -64.87 39.65 2.82
N GLU A 3 -64.64 40.18 4.03
CA GLU A 3 -63.32 40.15 4.69
C GLU A 3 -62.81 38.73 4.95
N VAL A 4 -63.70 37.81 5.33
CA VAL A 4 -63.35 36.40 5.56
C VAL A 4 -62.97 35.71 4.25
N GLN A 5 -63.71 35.97 3.17
CA GLN A 5 -63.39 35.42 1.85
C GLN A 5 -62.06 35.96 1.31
N GLU A 6 -61.78 37.24 1.53
CA GLU A 6 -60.51 37.86 1.16
C GLU A 6 -59.34 37.26 1.96
N LEU A 7 -59.52 37.07 3.27
CA LEU A 7 -58.53 36.39 4.11
C LEU A 7 -58.27 34.96 3.64
N CYS A 8 -59.31 34.20 3.28
CA CYS A 8 -59.14 32.84 2.76
C CYS A 8 -58.31 32.81 1.47
N LYS A 9 -58.51 33.75 0.55
CA LYS A 9 -57.71 33.86 -0.69
C LYS A 9 -56.25 34.20 -0.39
N GLN A 10 -56.01 35.13 0.53
CA GLN A 10 -54.67 35.51 0.95
C GLN A 10 -53.94 34.35 1.62
N LEU A 11 -54.62 33.58 2.47
CA LEU A 11 -54.06 32.39 3.10
C LEU A 11 -53.71 31.31 2.07
N HIS A 12 -54.57 31.06 1.09
CA HIS A 12 -54.27 30.11 0.01
C HIS A 12 -53.00 30.52 -0.76
N SER A 13 -52.91 31.79 -1.18
CA SER A 13 -51.72 32.27 -1.90
C SER A 13 -50.44 32.17 -1.04
N LYS A 14 -50.54 32.41 0.27
CA LYS A 14 -49.40 32.23 1.19
C LYS A 14 -49.00 30.78 1.36
N ILE A 15 -49.95 29.85 1.37
CA ILE A 15 -49.67 28.42 1.45
C ILE A 15 -48.91 27.97 0.20
N ASP A 16 -49.36 28.36 -0.99
CA ASP A 16 -48.70 28.00 -2.24
C ASP A 16 -47.23 28.47 -2.27
N ALA A 17 -46.98 29.73 -1.89
CA ALA A 17 -45.63 30.28 -1.80
C ALA A 17 -44.77 29.55 -0.74
N ALA A 18 -45.34 29.28 0.44
CA ALA A 18 -44.64 28.58 1.51
C ALA A 18 -44.29 27.13 1.13
N GLU A 19 -45.14 26.44 0.37
CA GLU A 19 -44.87 25.09 -0.12
C GLU A 19 -43.73 25.07 -1.14
N GLU A 20 -43.68 26.04 -2.05
CA GLU A 20 -42.55 26.18 -2.98
C GLU A 20 -41.23 26.44 -2.24
N GLU A 21 -41.23 27.37 -1.28
CA GLU A 21 -40.04 27.66 -0.45
C GLU A 21 -39.60 26.42 0.35
N LYS A 22 -40.55 25.70 0.94
CA LYS A 22 -40.29 24.45 1.66
C LYS A 22 -39.64 23.42 0.73
N TYR A 23 -40.18 23.23 -0.48
CA TYR A 23 -39.62 22.28 -1.44
C TYR A 23 -38.18 22.63 -1.81
N VAL A 24 -37.89 23.92 -2.07
CA VAL A 24 -36.52 24.37 -2.37
C VAL A 24 -35.56 24.08 -1.21
N LEU A 25 -36.00 24.32 0.03
CA LEU A 25 -35.20 24.04 1.23
C LEU A 25 -34.98 22.54 1.42
N GLU A 26 -36.00 21.72 1.20
CA GLU A 26 -35.91 20.26 1.30
C GLU A 26 -34.91 19.69 0.30
N VAL A 27 -34.93 20.16 -0.95
CA VAL A 27 -33.95 19.76 -1.97
C VAL A 27 -32.53 20.18 -1.59
N LYS A 28 -32.35 21.38 -1.03
CA LYS A 28 -31.03 21.82 -0.52
C LYS A 28 -30.55 20.93 0.63
N LEU A 29 -31.44 20.60 1.57
CA LEU A 29 -31.13 19.71 2.69
C LEU A 29 -30.73 18.32 2.20
N GLN A 30 -31.50 17.73 1.27
CA GLN A 30 -31.19 16.43 0.68
C GLN A 30 -29.80 16.40 0.02
N LYS A 31 -29.43 17.46 -0.71
CA LYS A 31 -28.08 17.58 -1.31
C LYS A 31 -27.00 17.62 -0.23
N SER A 32 -27.15 18.49 0.78
CA SER A 32 -26.20 18.60 1.88
C SER A 32 -26.08 17.29 2.69
N THR A 33 -27.18 16.60 2.95
CA THR A 33 -27.18 15.31 3.64
C THR A 33 -26.43 14.27 2.83
N LYS A 34 -26.65 14.19 1.52
CA LYS A 34 -25.95 13.26 0.64
C LYS A 34 -24.44 13.53 0.59
N GLU A 35 -24.04 14.79 0.52
CA GLU A 35 -22.64 15.19 0.58
C GLU A 35 -21.99 14.80 1.92
N LEU A 36 -22.70 14.96 3.03
CA LEU A 36 -22.24 14.54 4.36
C LEU A 36 -22.09 13.02 4.46
N GLU A 37 -23.02 12.25 3.90
CA GLU A 37 -22.95 10.78 3.84
C GLU A 37 -21.73 10.32 3.04
N ASP A 38 -21.53 10.88 1.83
CA ASP A 38 -20.38 10.59 0.98
C ASP A 38 -19.06 10.94 1.69
N MET A 39 -19.02 12.08 2.40
CA MET A 39 -17.84 12.47 3.15
C MET A 39 -17.57 11.60 4.37
N ASN A 40 -18.61 11.18 5.09
CA ASN A 40 -18.48 10.24 6.19
C ASN A 40 -17.98 8.88 5.71
N GLN A 41 -18.42 8.40 4.55
CA GLN A 41 -17.92 7.17 3.96
C GLN A 41 -16.44 7.29 3.59
N LYS A 42 -16.04 8.38 2.92
CA LYS A 42 -14.62 8.66 2.64
C LYS A 42 -13.79 8.73 3.92
N LEU A 43 -14.30 9.36 4.96
CA LEU A 43 -13.62 9.44 6.26
C LEU A 43 -13.49 8.06 6.91
N PHE A 44 -14.49 7.19 6.77
CA PHE A 44 -14.41 5.81 7.23
C PHE A 44 -13.34 5.01 6.48
N ASP A 45 -13.29 5.15 5.15
CA ASP A 45 -12.30 4.48 4.30
C ASP A 45 -10.88 4.98 4.62
N LEU A 46 -10.70 6.28 4.84
CA LEU A 46 -9.42 6.91 5.22
C LEU A 46 -8.99 6.59 6.66
N ARG A 47 -9.93 6.51 7.61
CA ARG A 47 -9.66 6.01 8.97
C ARG A 47 -9.25 4.54 8.96
N GLY A 48 -9.49 3.85 7.85
CA GLY A 48 -9.15 2.47 7.62
C GLY A 48 -10.09 1.51 8.34
N LYS A 49 -10.35 0.37 7.70
CA LYS A 49 -11.00 -0.82 8.31
C LYS A 49 -10.27 -1.29 9.59
N PHE A 50 -9.04 -0.81 9.78
CA PHE A 50 -8.24 -0.94 11.00
C PHE A 50 -8.57 0.18 11.98
N LYS A 51 -9.73 0.09 12.66
CA LYS A 51 -9.77 0.59 14.04
C LYS A 51 -8.57 -0.04 14.75
N ARG A 52 -7.62 0.78 15.22
CA ARG A 52 -6.47 0.32 16.02
C ARG A 52 -7.02 -0.70 17.01
N PRO A 53 -6.69 -2.01 16.90
CA PRO A 53 -7.33 -3.01 17.74
C PRO A 53 -7.11 -2.56 19.19
N PRO A 54 -8.18 -2.34 19.99
CA PRO A 54 -7.99 -2.01 21.39
C PRO A 54 -7.11 -3.10 21.99
N LEU A 55 -6.15 -2.74 22.85
CA LEU A 55 -5.17 -3.67 23.44
C LEU A 55 -5.88 -4.98 23.84
N ARG A 56 -5.79 -5.99 22.98
CA ARG A 56 -6.48 -7.26 23.19
C ARG A 56 -5.65 -8.02 24.22
N ARG A 57 -6.29 -8.55 25.26
CA ARG A 57 -5.65 -9.55 26.13
C ARG A 57 -5.24 -10.73 25.23
N VAL A 58 -3.97 -10.80 24.89
CA VAL A 58 -3.41 -11.89 24.09
C VAL A 58 -3.46 -13.14 24.97
N ARG A 59 -4.15 -14.19 24.50
CA ARG A 59 -4.10 -15.50 25.14
C ARG A 59 -2.68 -16.07 25.01
N MET A 60 -2.29 -16.97 25.92
CA MET A 60 -0.97 -17.60 25.86
C MET A 60 -0.63 -18.09 24.45
N SER A 61 0.57 -17.76 23.96
CA SER A 61 1.02 -18.17 22.63
C SER A 61 1.16 -19.70 22.55
N ALA A 62 1.05 -20.24 21.34
CA ALA A 62 1.26 -21.66 21.10
C ALA A 62 2.63 -22.12 21.62
N ASP A 63 3.69 -21.34 21.38
CA ASP A 63 5.04 -21.63 21.87
C ASP A 63 5.11 -21.64 23.41
N ALA A 64 4.44 -20.70 24.08
CA ALA A 64 4.40 -20.69 25.55
C ALA A 64 3.62 -21.89 26.10
N MET A 65 2.53 -22.28 25.44
CA MET A 65 1.73 -23.45 25.81
C MET A 65 2.51 -24.77 25.58
N LEU A 66 3.17 -24.92 24.43
CA LEU A 66 3.93 -26.11 24.07
C LEU A 66 5.16 -26.28 24.96
N LYS A 67 5.86 -25.20 25.30
CA LYS A 67 6.97 -25.24 26.27
C LYS A 67 6.50 -25.65 27.67
N ALA A 68 5.32 -25.19 28.10
CA ALA A 68 4.75 -25.56 29.39
C ALA A 68 4.29 -27.04 29.44
N LEU A 69 3.71 -27.55 28.36
CA LEU A 69 3.18 -28.93 28.30
C LEU A 69 4.25 -29.98 27.99
N LEU A 70 5.22 -29.67 27.14
CA LEU A 70 6.20 -30.63 26.61
C LEU A 70 7.63 -30.40 27.14
N GLY A 71 7.83 -29.36 27.97
CA GLY A 71 9.09 -29.07 28.63
C GLY A 71 10.27 -28.97 27.67
N SER A 72 11.36 -29.66 28.00
CA SER A 72 12.62 -29.62 27.24
C SER A 72 12.56 -30.26 25.85
N LYS A 73 11.50 -31.01 25.53
CA LYS A 73 11.32 -31.70 24.24
C LYS A 73 10.99 -30.73 23.10
N HIS A 74 10.37 -29.59 23.40
CA HIS A 74 9.98 -28.59 22.42
C HIS A 74 10.87 -27.34 22.53
N LYS A 75 12.04 -27.39 21.88
CA LYS A 75 12.98 -26.25 21.74
C LYS A 75 12.91 -25.55 20.39
N VAL A 76 11.91 -25.89 19.57
CA VAL A 76 11.77 -25.37 18.20
C VAL A 76 11.17 -23.97 18.28
N CYS A 77 11.88 -22.98 17.73
CA CYS A 77 11.35 -21.64 17.51
C CYS A 77 10.47 -21.69 16.25
N MET A 78 9.16 -21.47 16.39
CA MET A 78 8.23 -21.50 15.26
C MET A 78 8.23 -20.18 14.45
N ASP A 79 9.17 -19.28 14.72
CA ASP A 79 9.29 -18.04 13.99
C ASP A 79 9.71 -18.30 12.53
N LEU A 80 9.11 -17.56 11.61
CA LEU A 80 9.43 -17.63 10.17
C LEU A 80 10.94 -17.50 9.91
N ARG A 81 11.63 -16.71 10.73
CA ARG A 81 13.08 -16.48 10.64
C ARG A 81 13.91 -17.72 10.95
N ALA A 82 13.46 -18.61 11.83
CA ALA A 82 14.20 -19.80 12.22
C ALA A 82 14.35 -20.83 11.08
N ASN A 83 13.44 -20.79 10.10
CA ASN A 83 13.47 -21.69 8.92
C ASN A 83 14.20 -21.09 7.71
N LEU A 84 14.63 -19.83 7.78
CA LEU A 84 15.41 -19.21 6.71
C LEU A 84 16.89 -19.59 6.88
N LYS A 85 17.55 -19.95 5.77
CA LYS A 85 18.99 -20.24 5.78
C LYS A 85 19.76 -19.01 6.28
N GLN A 86 20.50 -19.17 7.37
CA GLN A 86 21.47 -18.17 7.81
C GLN A 86 22.54 -18.07 6.72
N VAL A 87 22.64 -16.92 6.06
CA VAL A 87 23.78 -16.62 5.20
C VAL A 87 25.00 -16.55 6.12
N LYS A 88 25.84 -17.59 6.11
CA LYS A 88 27.16 -17.54 6.72
C LYS A 88 27.96 -16.51 5.93
N LYS A 89 28.11 -15.31 6.49
CA LYS A 89 28.95 -14.25 5.88
C LYS A 89 30.38 -14.74 5.59
N GLU A 90 30.87 -15.71 6.35
CA GLU A 90 32.22 -16.26 6.23
C GLU A 90 32.50 -16.97 4.89
N ASP A 91 31.49 -17.60 4.26
CA ASP A 91 31.69 -18.32 2.99
C ASP A 91 31.58 -17.38 1.78
N THR A 92 30.82 -16.29 1.92
CA THR A 92 30.59 -15.33 0.82
C THR A 92 31.73 -14.32 0.66
N GLU A 93 32.44 -13.96 1.75
CA GLU A 93 33.63 -13.09 1.66
C GLU A 93 34.81 -13.79 0.98
N LYS A 94 35.10 -15.05 1.35
CA LYS A 94 36.19 -15.83 0.74
C LYS A 94 36.01 -16.04 -0.75
N GLU A 95 34.77 -16.26 -1.20
CA GLU A 95 34.47 -16.48 -2.61
C GLU A 95 34.49 -15.18 -3.44
N ARG A 96 34.28 -14.02 -2.80
CA ARG A 96 34.41 -12.70 -3.43
C ARG A 96 35.88 -12.28 -3.55
N ASP A 97 36.66 -12.46 -2.47
CA ASP A 97 38.08 -12.11 -2.44
C ASP A 97 38.92 -12.91 -3.44
N LEU A 98 38.55 -14.17 -3.73
CA LEU A 98 39.22 -15.00 -4.73
C LEU A 98 38.93 -14.59 -6.19
N ARG A 99 37.77 -13.96 -6.46
CA ARG A 99 37.37 -13.55 -7.81
C ARG A 99 37.88 -12.15 -8.17
N ASP A 100 38.01 -11.27 -7.18
CA ASP A 100 38.44 -9.88 -7.38
C ASP A 100 39.97 -9.73 -7.59
N VAL A 101 40.76 -10.81 -7.45
CA VAL A 101 42.23 -10.85 -7.68
C VAL A 101 42.58 -11.67 -8.93
N GLY A 102 41.70 -11.70 -9.94
CA GLY A 102 42.01 -12.22 -11.27
C GLY A 102 42.55 -11.11 -12.19
N ASP A 103 43.87 -10.98 -12.24
CA ASP A 103 44.69 -9.95 -12.90
C ASP A 103 44.11 -9.34 -14.20
N TRP A 104 43.52 -8.15 -14.08
CA TRP A 104 42.92 -7.38 -15.19
C TRP A 104 43.97 -6.93 -16.23
N ARG A 105 45.28 -6.93 -15.89
CA ARG A 105 46.36 -6.54 -16.82
C ARG A 105 46.54 -7.53 -17.96
N LYS A 106 46.27 -8.82 -17.75
CA LYS A 106 46.54 -9.87 -18.74
C LYS A 106 45.71 -9.74 -20.02
N ASN A 107 44.48 -9.21 -19.92
CA ASN A 107 43.59 -9.03 -21.07
C ASN A 107 44.01 -7.84 -21.97
N ILE A 108 44.72 -6.85 -21.41
CA ILE A 108 45.12 -5.63 -22.12
C ILE A 108 46.40 -5.87 -22.93
N GLU A 109 47.38 -6.59 -22.38
CA GLU A 109 48.65 -6.90 -23.07
C GLU A 109 48.43 -7.79 -24.29
N GLU A 110 47.52 -8.77 -24.20
CA GLU A 110 47.20 -9.71 -25.29
C GLU A 110 46.56 -9.02 -26.51
N LYS A 111 45.98 -7.83 -26.34
CA LYS A 111 45.36 -7.03 -27.42
C LYS A 111 46.26 -5.94 -28.00
N SER A 112 47.41 -5.64 -27.40
CA SER A 112 48.30 -4.57 -27.90
C SER A 112 49.32 -5.03 -28.95
N GLY A 113 49.47 -6.34 -29.15
CA GLY A 113 50.50 -6.94 -30.02
C GLY A 113 50.14 -7.12 -31.50
N MET A 114 49.29 -6.27 -32.10
CA MET A 114 49.05 -6.31 -33.57
C MET A 114 50.04 -5.41 -34.32
N GLU A 115 51.34 -5.75 -34.25
CA GLU A 115 52.38 -5.17 -35.11
C GLU A 115 52.74 -6.20 -36.20
N GLY A 116 51.97 -6.21 -37.28
CA GLY A 116 52.18 -7.10 -38.42
C GLY A 116 51.40 -6.63 -39.65
N ARG A 117 52.14 -6.21 -40.69
CA ARG A 117 51.72 -5.63 -41.97
C ARG A 117 50.32 -6.07 -42.47
N LYS A 118 49.35 -5.14 -42.47
CA LYS A 118 48.09 -5.28 -43.23
C LYS A 118 48.40 -5.33 -44.72
N LYS A 119 48.24 -6.49 -45.35
CA LYS A 119 48.36 -6.68 -46.79
C LYS A 119 47.05 -6.19 -47.42
N MET A 120 47.09 -5.04 -48.09
CA MET A 120 46.00 -4.55 -48.94
C MET A 120 45.99 -5.40 -50.22
N PHE A 121 44.82 -5.87 -50.62
CA PHE A 121 44.62 -6.56 -51.90
C PHE A 121 44.68 -5.56 -53.05
N GLU A 122 45.40 -5.91 -54.11
CA GLU A 122 45.26 -5.30 -55.45
C GLU A 122 44.58 -6.31 -56.39
N SER A 123 43.81 -5.76 -57.32
CA SER A 123 42.68 -6.30 -58.07
C SER A 123 43.04 -7.01 -59.39
N GLU A 124 42.13 -7.90 -59.81
CA GLU A 124 41.78 -8.33 -61.19
C GLU A 124 42.86 -8.86 -62.15
N SER A 125 42.78 -10.16 -62.47
CA SER A 125 42.51 -10.73 -63.81
C SER A 125 42.40 -12.25 -63.74
#